data_AF-A0A8T6WXG3-F1
#
_entry.id   AF-A0A8T6WXG3-F1
#
_cell.length_a   1.000
_cell.length_b   1.000
_cell.length_c   1.000
_cell.angle_alpha   90.00
_cell.angle_beta   90.00
_cell.angle_gamma   90.00
#
_symmetry.space_group_name_H-M   'P 1'
#
loop_
_entity.id
_entity.type
_entity.pdbx_description
1 polymer ?
#
loop_
_entity_poly.entity_id
_entity_poly.type
_entity_poly.pdbx_seq_one_letter_code
_entity_poly.pdbx_strand_id
1 'polypeptide(L)'
;GLAAIDELDKMSEQDRSAMHEAMEQQSISIAKAGITATLQARCAILGAANPKLGRFHEHALMVEQIDLPPALFSRFDIIFSIIDKPDSAWDAKLADHILKVHRTG
;
A
#
# COMPACT_ATOMS: atom_id res chain seq x y z
N GLY A 1 -10.25 11.07 8.16
CA GLY A 1 -9.37 10.13 8.87
C GLY A 1 -8.38 9.52 7.90
N LEU A 2 -7.43 8.73 8.40
CA LEU A 2 -6.46 7.97 7.60
C LEU A 2 -6.72 6.48 7.79
N ALA A 3 -6.83 5.73 6.68
CA ALA A 3 -6.80 4.28 6.67
C ALA A 3 -5.42 3.82 6.18
N ALA A 4 -4.65 3.18 7.07
CA ALA A 4 -3.37 2.58 6.72
C ALA A 4 -3.58 1.10 6.40
N ILE A 5 -3.09 0.66 5.24
CA ILE A 5 -3.26 -0.70 4.74
C ILE A 5 -1.90 -1.25 4.37
N ASP A 6 -1.52 -2.33 5.03
CA ASP A 6 -0.31 -3.07 4.71
C ASP A 6 -0.62 -4.23 3.76
N GLU A 7 0.40 -4.72 3.07
CA GLU A 7 0.33 -5.86 2.16
C GLU A 7 -0.83 -5.77 1.15
N LEU A 8 -1.01 -4.61 0.51
CA LEU A 8 -2.04 -4.40 -0.52
C LEU A 8 -1.94 -5.41 -1.67
N ASP A 9 -0.75 -5.93 -1.96
CA ASP A 9 -0.53 -6.98 -2.95
C ASP A 9 -1.16 -8.33 -2.56
N LYS A 10 -1.50 -8.54 -1.28
CA LYS A 10 -2.10 -9.78 -0.75
C LYS A 10 -3.62 -9.74 -0.63
N MET A 11 -4.26 -8.63 -1.01
CA MET A 11 -5.72 -8.51 -0.95
C MET A 11 -6.42 -9.53 -1.84
N SER A 12 -7.50 -10.12 -1.32
CA SER A 12 -8.39 -10.97 -2.12
C SER A 12 -9.11 -10.16 -3.20
N GLU A 13 -9.66 -10.83 -4.22
CA GLU A 13 -10.44 -10.16 -5.27
C GLU A 13 -11.65 -9.40 -4.71
N GLN A 14 -12.30 -9.96 -3.68
CA GLN A 14 -13.42 -9.32 -3.00
C GLN A 14 -12.98 -8.03 -2.28
N ASP A 15 -11.84 -8.06 -1.58
CA ASP A 15 -11.30 -6.88 -0.89
C ASP A 15 -10.91 -5.80 -1.89
N ARG A 16 -10.29 -6.18 -3.01
CA ARG A 16 -9.94 -5.25 -4.11
C ARG A 16 -11.17 -4.59 -4.70
N SER A 17 -12.26 -5.34 -4.88
CA SER A 17 -13.52 -4.80 -5.39
C SER A 17 -14.15 -3.79 -4.41
N ALA A 18 -14.21 -4.13 -3.13
CA ALA A 18 -14.73 -3.25 -2.10
C ALA A 18 -13.87 -1.98 -1.92
N MET A 19 -12.55 -2.13 -1.96
CA MET A 19 -11.60 -1.01 -1.98
C MET A 19 -11.84 -0.09 -3.17
N HIS A 20 -12.06 -0.65 -4.36
CA HIS A 20 -12.29 0.13 -5.56
C HIS A 20 -13.58 0.95 -5.45
N GLU A 21 -14.67 0.36 -4.94
CA GLU A 21 -15.92 1.09 -4.65
C GLU A 21 -15.67 2.22 -3.64
N ALA A 22 -14.98 1.91 -2.53
CA ALA A 22 -14.72 2.86 -1.46
C ALA A 22 -13.88 4.06 -1.93
N MET A 23 -12.83 3.82 -2.72
CA MET A 23 -11.96 4.86 -3.26
C MET A 23 -12.66 5.70 -4.34
N GLU A 24 -13.48 5.07 -5.18
CA GLU A 24 -14.15 5.75 -6.30
C GLU A 24 -15.37 6.55 -5.85
N GLN A 25 -16.27 5.92 -5.11
CA GLN A 25 -17.55 6.51 -4.74
C GLN A 25 -17.48 7.25 -3.41
N GLN A 26 -16.39 7.07 -2.65
CA GLN A 26 -16.27 7.55 -1.27
C GLN A 26 -17.38 7.00 -0.35
N SER A 27 -17.95 5.85 -0.71
CA SER A 27 -18.98 5.12 0.02
C SER A 27 -18.87 3.62 -0.21
N ILE A 28 -19.44 2.82 0.68
CA ILE A 28 -19.53 1.35 0.55
C ILE A 28 -20.98 0.93 0.75
N SER A 29 -21.50 0.12 -0.17
CA SER A 29 -22.83 -0.45 -0.11
C SER A 29 -22.79 -1.86 0.46
N ILE A 30 -23.54 -2.11 1.53
CA ILE A 30 -23.60 -3.41 2.19
C ILE A 30 -25.03 -3.92 2.15
N ALA A 31 -25.21 -5.12 1.61
CA ALA A 31 -26.44 -5.89 1.66
C ALA A 31 -26.17 -7.25 2.32
N LYS A 32 -26.34 -7.34 3.65
CA LYS A 32 -26.08 -8.56 4.42
C LYS A 32 -27.09 -8.70 5.57
N ALA A 33 -27.47 -9.93 5.90
CA ALA A 33 -28.36 -10.24 7.03
C ALA A 33 -29.67 -9.43 7.05
N GLY A 34 -30.25 -9.14 5.88
CA GLY A 34 -31.47 -8.33 5.74
C GLY A 34 -31.26 -6.83 5.92
N ILE A 35 -30.04 -6.37 6.14
CA ILE A 35 -29.67 -4.96 6.22
C ILE A 35 -29.09 -4.54 4.88
N THR A 36 -29.73 -3.55 4.26
CA THR A 36 -29.22 -2.83 3.10
C THR A 36 -28.91 -1.41 3.52
N ALA A 37 -27.63 -1.04 3.51
CA ALA A 37 -27.17 0.29 3.92
C ALA A 37 -25.99 0.75 3.06
N THR A 38 -25.89 2.06 2.87
CA THR A 38 -24.73 2.70 2.24
C THR A 38 -24.01 3.52 3.31
N LEU A 39 -22.73 3.24 3.53
CA LEU A 39 -21.89 3.88 4.52
C LEU A 39 -20.90 4.83 3.84
N GLN A 40 -20.63 5.97 4.47
CA GLN A 40 -19.63 6.93 3.97
C GLN A 40 -18.21 6.42 4.27
N ALA A 41 -17.33 6.44 3.26
CA ALA A 41 -15.95 5.95 3.34
C ALA A 41 -14.91 7.08 3.17
N ARG A 42 -15.30 8.33 3.46
CA ARG A 42 -14.46 9.53 3.27
C ARG A 42 -13.23 9.52 4.19
N CYS A 43 -12.12 9.02 3.68
CA CYS A 43 -10.82 9.01 4.35
C CYS A 43 -9.67 9.09 3.33
N ALA A 44 -8.49 9.47 3.80
CA ALA A 44 -7.25 9.28 3.05
C ALA A 44 -6.78 7.83 3.22
N ILE A 45 -6.11 7.29 2.21
CA ILE A 45 -5.53 5.93 2.25
C ILE A 45 -4.02 6.04 2.17
N LEU A 46 -3.33 5.34 3.06
CA LEU A 46 -1.90 5.06 2.97
C LEU A 46 -1.74 3.56 2.78
N GLY A 47 -1.17 3.18 1.64
CA GLY A 47 -0.98 1.79 1.26
C GLY A 47 0.50 1.40 1.22
N ALA A 48 0.82 0.20 1.70
CA ALA A 48 2.09 -0.47 1.46
C ALA A 48 1.83 -1.75 0.65
N ALA A 49 2.70 -2.02 -0.32
CA ALA A 49 2.63 -3.20 -1.17
C ALA A 49 4.03 -3.70 -1.50
N ASN A 50 4.20 -5.01 -1.53
CA ASN A 50 5.46 -5.63 -1.90
C ASN A 50 5.51 -5.92 -3.41
N PRO A 51 6.69 -5.79 -4.05
CA PRO A 51 6.87 -6.25 -5.42
C PRO A 51 6.77 -7.78 -5.51
N LYS A 52 6.26 -8.30 -6.64
CA LYS A 52 5.99 -9.73 -6.87
C LYS A 52 7.18 -10.66 -6.59
N LEU A 53 8.40 -10.18 -6.82
CA LEU A 53 9.66 -10.93 -6.64
C LEU A 53 10.46 -10.50 -5.40
N GLY A 54 9.85 -9.74 -4.50
CA GLY A 54 10.48 -9.27 -3.25
C GLY A 54 11.44 -8.07 -3.41
N ARG A 55 11.86 -7.73 -4.64
CA ARG A 55 12.62 -6.50 -4.95
C ARG A 55 12.14 -5.85 -6.24
N PHE A 56 12.29 -4.53 -6.34
CA PHE A 56 12.05 -3.80 -7.58
C PHE A 56 13.24 -3.92 -8.53
N HIS A 57 12.94 -4.07 -9.81
CA HIS A 57 13.87 -4.00 -10.93
C HIS A 57 13.77 -2.61 -11.58
N GLU A 58 14.91 -1.90 -11.65
CA GLU A 58 14.97 -0.52 -12.16
C GLU A 58 14.63 -0.39 -13.65
N HIS A 59 14.72 -1.48 -14.40
CA HIS A 59 14.48 -1.51 -15.86
C HIS A 59 13.06 -1.93 -16.25
N ALA A 60 12.17 -2.16 -15.27
CA ALA A 60 10.78 -2.55 -15.49
C ALA A 60 9.81 -1.50 -14.93
N LEU A 61 8.59 -1.47 -15.46
CA LEU A 61 7.57 -0.53 -14.98
C LEU A 61 7.10 -0.93 -13.57
N MET A 62 6.93 0.05 -12.68
CA MET A 62 6.49 -0.21 -11.30
C MET A 62 5.13 -0.92 -11.25
N VAL A 63 4.20 -0.52 -12.12
CA VAL A 63 2.83 -1.07 -12.18
C VAL A 63 2.83 -2.56 -12.52
N GLU A 64 3.78 -3.03 -13.33
CA GLU A 64 3.87 -4.44 -13.71
C GLU A 64 4.44 -5.31 -12.57
N GLN A 65 5.22 -4.68 -11.69
CA GLN A 65 5.96 -5.33 -10.61
C GLN A 65 5.16 -5.51 -9.33
N ILE A 66 4.01 -4.85 -9.19
CA ILE A 66 3.11 -4.99 -8.04
C ILE A 66 1.86 -5.76 -8.47
N ASP A 67 1.39 -6.65 -7.61
CA ASP A 67 0.16 -7.38 -7.87
C ASP A 67 -1.07 -6.57 -7.44
N LEU A 68 -1.38 -5.50 -8.16
CA LEU A 68 -2.54 -4.64 -7.92
C LEU A 68 -3.22 -4.31 -9.25
N PRO A 69 -4.57 -4.32 -9.34
CA PRO A 69 -5.27 -4.01 -10.59
C PRO A 69 -5.01 -2.56 -11.01
N PRO A 70 -4.85 -2.27 -12.32
CA PRO A 70 -4.61 -0.91 -12.81
C PRO A 70 -5.65 0.11 -12.33
N ALA A 71 -6.91 -0.32 -12.19
CA ALA A 71 -8.01 0.52 -11.71
C ALA A 71 -7.85 0.99 -10.26
N LEU A 72 -7.21 0.20 -9.39
CA LEU A 72 -6.86 0.65 -8.03
C LEU A 72 -5.60 1.52 -8.06
N PHE A 73 -4.62 1.15 -8.88
CA PHE A 73 -3.39 1.91 -9.07
C PHE A 73 -3.66 3.36 -9.48
N SER A 74 -4.58 3.59 -10.41
CA SER A 74 -4.93 4.93 -10.91
C SER A 74 -5.67 5.81 -9.91
N ARG A 75 -6.11 5.27 -8.76
CA ARG A 75 -6.79 6.03 -7.69
C ARG A 75 -5.83 6.59 -6.65
N PHE A 76 -4.58 6.15 -6.66
CA PHE A 76 -3.56 6.74 -5.81
C PHE A 76 -3.00 7.98 -6.50
N ASP A 77 -3.18 9.13 -5.86
CA ASP A 77 -2.62 10.40 -6.35
C ASP A 77 -1.08 10.39 -6.34
N ILE A 78 -0.48 9.66 -5.39
CA ILE A 78 0.95 9.61 -5.17
C ILE A 78 1.38 8.16 -4.95
N ILE A 79 2.42 7.75 -5.67
CA ILE A 79 2.97 6.40 -5.59
C ILE A 79 4.49 6.52 -5.48
N PHE A 80 5.05 5.93 -4.42
CA PHE A 80 6.49 5.90 -4.18
C PHE A 80 7.00 4.47 -4.21
N SER A 81 8.02 4.21 -5.03
CA SER A 81 8.81 2.98 -4.94
C SER A 81 9.98 3.19 -3.97
N ILE A 82 10.09 2.33 -2.97
CA ILE A 82 11.25 2.29 -2.08
C ILE A 82 12.15 1.18 -2.61
N ILE A 83 13.30 1.57 -3.16
CA ILE A 83 14.28 0.64 -3.74
C ILE A 83 15.49 0.57 -2.81
N ASP A 84 15.81 -0.65 -2.39
CA ASP A 84 17.03 -0.94 -1.64
C ASP A 84 18.23 -0.95 -2.60
N LYS A 85 19.01 0.14 -2.59
CA LYS A 85 20.25 0.27 -3.36
C LYS A 85 21.43 0.12 -2.42
N PRO A 86 22.30 -0.89 -2.59
CA PRO A 86 23.47 -1.07 -1.75
C PRO A 86 24.40 0.15 -1.81
N ASP A 87 24.67 0.77 -0.66
CA ASP A 87 25.61 1.89 -0.50
C ASP A 87 26.28 1.76 0.87
N SER A 88 27.56 1.39 0.86
CA SER A 88 28.31 1.13 2.09
C SER A 88 28.39 2.33 3.03
N ALA A 89 28.42 3.56 2.50
CA ALA A 89 28.48 4.77 3.32
C ALA A 89 27.11 5.09 3.93
N TRP A 90 26.03 4.84 3.20
CA TRP A 90 24.66 4.98 3.72
C TRP A 90 24.32 3.88 4.72
N ASP A 91 24.65 2.63 4.41
CA ASP A 91 24.44 1.45 5.27
C ASP A 91 25.17 1.61 6.61
N ALA A 92 26.41 2.12 6.60
CA ALA A 92 27.15 2.41 7.83
C ALA A 92 26.47 3.48 8.69
N LYS A 93 25.92 4.54 8.08
CA LYS A 93 25.17 5.58 8.79
C LYS A 93 23.86 5.04 9.35
N LEU A 94 23.14 4.22 8.59
CA LEU A 94 21.90 3.59 9.03
C LEU A 94 22.16 2.64 10.22
N ALA A 95 23.20 1.81 10.13
CA ALA A 95 23.59 0.91 11.21
C ALA A 95 23.94 1.68 12.50
N ASP A 96 24.76 2.73 12.40
CA ASP A 96 25.09 3.59 13.54
C ASP A 96 23.84 4.25 14.16
N HIS A 97 22.89 4.71 13.31
CA HIS A 97 21.62 5.25 13.78
C HIS A 97 20.79 4.20 14.54
N ILE A 98 20.63 3.00 13.98
CA ILE A 98 19.88 1.90 14.61
C ILE A 98 20.51 1.53 15.97
N LEU A 99 21.84 1.39 16.02
CA LEU A 99 22.57 1.05 17.25
C LEU A 99 22.43 2.13 18.33
N LYS A 100 22.38 3.42 17.95
CA LYS A 100 22.16 4.52 18.90
C LYS A 100 20.76 4.48 19.49
N VAL A 101 19.72 4.28 18.68
CA VAL A 101 18.33 4.20 19.14
C VAL A 101 18.13 3.04 20.12
N HIS A 102 18.75 1.89 19.85
CA HIS A 102 18.64 0.69 20.70
C HIS A 102 19.50 0.73 21.97
N ARG A 103 20.42 1.70 22.11
CA ARG A 103 21.21 1.90 23.35
C ARG A 103 20.47 2.70 24.42
N THR A 104 19.42 3.41 24.04
CA THR A 104 18.63 4.30 24.90
C THR A 104 17.31 3.69 25.38
N GLY A 105 17.05 2.42 25.06
CA GLY A 105 16.00 1.60 25.67
C GLY A 105 16.60 0.56 26.60
#